data_AF-A0A945BLR4-F1
#
_entry.id   AF-A0A945BLR4-F1
#
_cell.length_a   1.000
_cell.length_b   1.000
_cell.length_c   1.000
_cell.angle_alpha   90.00
_cell.angle_beta   90.00
_cell.angle_gamma   90.00
#
_symmetry.space_group_name_H-M   'P 1'
#
loop_
_entity.id
_entity.type
_entity.pdbx_description
1 polymer ?
#
loop_
_entity_poly.entity_id
_entity_poly.type
_entity_poly.pdbx_seq_one_letter_code
_entity_poly.pdbx_strand_id
1 'polypeptide(L)'
;PMGVHTGDSITVAPTQTLTDKEYQIMRDASFAVIREIGVETGGSNIQFAVNPDNGRLTIIEMNPRVSRSSALASKATGFPIAKFAAKLAVGYLLEEIRNDIPRETPACFEPTIDYVVVKVPRFAFEKFPNADPTLNTQMKSVGEAMAIGRTFKESLQKALRSLEVGRSGLGGDGKPWRIGQDVYGDRDILPREVITQKLSVPNAERVFFLRHALRAGFTIDEIFDLTKIDRWFLTQIKEIVDFEEELAKSA
;
A
#
# COMPACT_ATOMS: atom_id res chain seq x y z
N PRO A 1 -2.17 3.77 -7.43
CA PRO A 1 -1.76 4.16 -8.80
C PRO A 1 -1.03 5.50 -8.80
N MET A 2 -0.30 5.84 -9.86
CA MET A 2 0.37 7.15 -9.97
C MET A 2 -0.65 8.29 -9.84
N GLY A 3 -0.22 9.40 -9.21
CA GLY A 3 -1.06 10.58 -8.94
C GLY A 3 -1.46 10.73 -7.47
N VAL A 4 -1.29 9.70 -6.65
CA VAL A 4 -1.39 9.78 -5.18
C VAL A 4 0.00 9.56 -4.59
N HIS A 5 0.43 10.42 -3.68
CA HIS A 5 1.73 10.31 -3.02
C HIS A 5 1.90 8.93 -2.35
N THR A 6 3.11 8.37 -2.37
CA THR A 6 3.39 7.05 -1.77
C THR A 6 3.06 7.02 -0.27
N GLY A 7 3.31 8.14 0.43
CA GLY A 7 2.91 8.35 1.83
C GLY A 7 1.40 8.31 2.07
N ASP A 8 0.59 8.71 1.10
CA ASP A 8 -0.88 8.69 1.18
C ASP A 8 -1.52 7.48 0.48
N SER A 9 -0.69 6.58 -0.04
CA SER A 9 -1.13 5.37 -0.70
C SER A 9 -1.18 4.19 0.28
N ILE A 10 -2.10 3.26 0.02
CA ILE A 10 -2.00 1.89 0.52
C ILE A 10 -0.89 1.21 -0.29
N THR A 11 0.06 0.58 0.40
CA THR A 11 1.20 -0.08 -0.25
C THR A 11 1.40 -1.48 0.31
N VAL A 12 2.02 -2.36 -0.48
CA VAL A 12 2.18 -3.78 -0.17
C VAL A 12 3.63 -4.20 -0.41
N ALA A 13 4.16 -5.08 0.44
CA ALA A 13 5.43 -5.77 0.22
C ALA A 13 5.25 -7.30 0.34
N PRO A 14 5.83 -8.11 -0.56
CA PRO A 14 6.62 -7.71 -1.74
C PRO A 14 5.74 -7.23 -2.90
N THR A 15 6.31 -6.99 -4.08
CA THR A 15 5.54 -6.67 -5.30
C THR A 15 4.66 -7.85 -5.69
N GLN A 16 3.42 -7.60 -6.15
CA GLN A 16 2.45 -8.68 -6.42
C GLN A 16 2.21 -8.95 -7.91
N THR A 17 2.33 -7.95 -8.78
CA THR A 17 1.80 -8.00 -10.15
C THR A 17 2.85 -7.82 -11.24
N LEU A 18 4.14 -7.85 -10.88
CA LEU A 18 5.24 -7.87 -11.85
C LEU A 18 5.63 -9.32 -12.16
N THR A 19 5.88 -9.60 -13.43
CA THR A 19 6.61 -10.81 -13.81
C THR A 19 8.05 -10.72 -13.31
N ASP A 20 8.72 -11.87 -13.15
CA ASP A 20 10.14 -11.90 -12.77
C ASP A 20 10.99 -11.07 -13.74
N LYS A 21 10.72 -11.13 -15.06
CA LYS A 21 11.43 -10.31 -16.06
C LYS A 21 11.30 -8.81 -15.79
N GLU A 22 10.08 -8.33 -15.52
CA GLU A 22 9.85 -6.90 -15.22
C GLU A 22 10.51 -6.51 -13.89
N TYR A 23 10.46 -7.39 -12.90
CA TYR A 23 11.12 -7.18 -11.61
C TYR A 23 12.64 -7.07 -11.76
N GLN A 24 13.29 -7.97 -12.53
CA GLN A 24 14.73 -7.91 -12.77
C GLN A 24 15.13 -6.63 -13.51
N ILE A 25 14.34 -6.18 -14.49
CA ILE A 25 14.58 -4.89 -15.17
C ILE A 25 14.51 -3.72 -14.17
N MET A 26 13.52 -3.71 -13.29
CA MET A 26 13.38 -2.69 -12.24
C MET A 26 14.53 -2.76 -11.23
N ARG A 27 14.98 -3.96 -10.88
CA ARG A 27 16.11 -4.21 -9.97
C ARG A 27 17.42 -3.69 -10.57
N ASP A 28 17.71 -4.00 -11.82
CA ASP A 28 18.91 -3.53 -12.51
C ASP A 28 18.91 -2.01 -12.68
N ALA A 29 17.76 -1.42 -13.05
CA ALA A 29 17.60 0.03 -13.10
C ALA A 29 17.84 0.67 -11.72
N SER A 30 17.41 0.03 -10.63
CA SER A 30 17.66 0.51 -9.27
C SER A 30 19.15 0.58 -8.96
N PHE A 31 19.92 -0.44 -9.33
CA PHE A 31 21.38 -0.43 -9.19
C PHE A 31 22.06 0.60 -10.10
N ALA A 32 21.57 0.79 -11.32
CA ALA A 32 22.10 1.80 -12.22
C ALA A 32 21.92 3.22 -11.67
N VAL A 33 20.72 3.54 -11.18
CA VAL A 33 20.43 4.87 -10.61
C VAL A 33 21.26 5.17 -9.38
N ILE A 34 21.37 4.23 -8.42
CA ILE A 34 22.13 4.48 -7.19
C ILE A 34 23.63 4.69 -7.46
N ARG A 35 24.18 3.96 -8.46
CA ARG A 35 25.57 4.11 -8.91
C ARG A 35 25.80 5.44 -9.62
N GLU A 36 24.91 5.82 -10.53
CA GLU A 36 25.02 7.06 -11.29
C GLU A 36 24.92 8.30 -10.39
N ILE A 37 24.07 8.26 -9.37
CA ILE A 37 23.96 9.35 -8.38
C ILE A 37 25.18 9.39 -7.43
N GLY A 38 26.00 8.33 -7.40
CA GLY A 38 27.21 8.27 -6.57
C GLY A 38 26.95 7.98 -5.09
N VAL A 39 25.86 7.28 -4.76
CA VAL A 39 25.63 6.82 -3.37
C VAL A 39 26.42 5.53 -3.15
N GLU A 40 27.66 5.65 -2.69
CA GLU A 40 28.57 4.51 -2.48
C GLU A 40 28.38 3.83 -1.12
N THR A 41 28.09 4.60 -0.06
CA THR A 41 28.11 4.12 1.33
C THR A 41 26.81 4.41 2.08
N GLY A 42 25.71 3.78 1.67
CA GLY A 42 24.42 3.96 2.34
C GLY A 42 23.23 3.30 1.64
N GLY A 43 22.04 3.53 2.18
CA GLY A 43 20.78 3.11 1.58
C GLY A 43 20.08 4.27 0.87
N SER A 44 19.27 3.97 -0.14
CA SER A 44 18.45 4.96 -0.84
C SER A 44 17.11 4.36 -1.26
N ASN A 45 16.13 5.23 -1.57
CA ASN A 45 14.82 4.81 -2.06
C ASN A 45 14.58 5.35 -3.47
N ILE A 46 14.30 4.45 -4.41
CA ILE A 46 14.03 4.77 -5.82
C ILE A 46 12.56 4.49 -6.11
N GLN A 47 11.93 5.36 -6.88
CA GLN A 47 10.54 5.22 -7.27
C GLN A 47 10.42 5.10 -8.79
N PHE A 48 9.52 4.20 -9.20
CA PHE A 48 9.24 3.91 -10.61
C PHE A 48 7.74 3.98 -10.86
N ALA A 49 7.39 4.32 -12.10
CA ALA A 49 6.08 4.07 -12.68
C ALA A 49 6.19 2.98 -13.74
N VAL A 50 5.26 2.03 -13.71
CA VAL A 50 5.12 0.98 -14.72
C VAL A 50 3.79 1.18 -15.44
N ASN A 51 3.82 1.24 -16.77
CA ASN A 51 2.60 1.22 -17.56
C ASN A 51 2.04 -0.22 -17.59
N PRO A 52 0.84 -0.48 -17.05
CA PRO A 52 0.28 -1.84 -16.96
C PRO A 52 -0.04 -2.46 -18.33
N ASP A 53 -0.21 -1.64 -19.38
CA ASP A 53 -0.61 -2.15 -20.70
C ASP A 53 0.57 -2.73 -21.50
N ASN A 54 1.80 -2.30 -21.19
CA ASN A 54 2.99 -2.66 -21.98
C ASN A 54 4.29 -2.82 -21.19
N GLY A 55 4.25 -2.72 -19.86
CA GLY A 55 5.42 -2.87 -19.00
C GLY A 55 6.44 -1.72 -19.06
N ARG A 56 6.12 -0.60 -19.73
CA ARG A 56 7.05 0.54 -19.83
C ARG A 56 7.40 1.06 -18.43
N LEU A 57 8.67 0.93 -18.07
CA LEU A 57 9.25 1.42 -16.83
C LEU A 57 9.72 2.88 -16.99
N THR A 58 9.39 3.73 -16.03
CA THR A 58 9.85 5.13 -15.95
C THR A 58 10.35 5.43 -14.54
N ILE A 59 11.56 5.97 -14.42
CA ILE A 59 12.11 6.42 -13.13
C ILE A 59 11.45 7.76 -12.77
N ILE A 60 10.95 7.86 -11.53
CA ILE A 60 10.27 9.06 -11.03
C ILE A 60 11.21 9.91 -10.20
N GLU A 61 11.82 9.32 -9.18
CA GLU A 61 12.77 10.00 -8.30
C GLU A 61 13.69 9.02 -7.57
N MET A 62 14.74 9.57 -6.98
CA MET A 62 15.65 8.90 -6.06
C MET A 62 15.81 9.76 -4.81
N ASN A 63 15.67 9.16 -3.63
CA ASN A 63 15.90 9.78 -2.34
C ASN A 63 17.22 9.24 -1.76
N PRO A 64 18.34 9.99 -1.79
CA PRO A 64 19.67 9.53 -1.36
C PRO A 64 19.83 9.55 0.16
N ARG A 65 18.88 8.95 0.87
CA ARG A 65 18.81 8.87 2.34
C ARG A 65 17.83 7.79 2.77
N VAL A 66 17.83 7.51 4.08
CA VAL A 66 16.71 6.81 4.71
C VAL A 66 15.41 7.61 4.56
N SER A 67 14.30 6.90 4.46
CA SER A 67 12.95 7.43 4.23
C SER A 67 11.91 6.70 5.07
N ARG A 68 10.67 7.19 5.05
CA ARG A 68 9.54 6.45 5.61
C ARG A 68 9.44 5.05 4.99
N SER A 69 9.66 4.95 3.68
CA SER A 69 9.68 3.68 2.95
C SER A 69 10.81 2.76 3.40
N SER A 70 12.01 3.27 3.72
CA SER A 70 13.08 2.40 4.26
C SER A 70 12.76 1.91 5.67
N ALA A 71 12.08 2.73 6.50
CA ALA A 71 11.62 2.30 7.82
C ALA A 71 10.56 1.19 7.69
N LEU A 72 9.58 1.37 6.80
CA LEU A 72 8.58 0.36 6.47
C LEU A 72 9.24 -0.92 5.95
N ALA A 73 10.17 -0.82 5.00
CA ALA A 73 10.90 -1.96 4.46
C ALA A 73 11.69 -2.70 5.55
N SER A 74 12.34 -1.96 6.47
CA SER A 74 13.07 -2.58 7.59
C SER A 74 12.15 -3.37 8.52
N LYS A 75 10.93 -2.88 8.75
CA LYS A 75 9.91 -3.60 9.54
C LYS A 75 9.31 -4.77 8.78
N ALA A 76 9.15 -4.63 7.47
CA ALA A 76 8.60 -5.67 6.60
C ALA A 76 9.54 -6.87 6.45
N THR A 77 10.86 -6.64 6.41
CA THR A 77 11.84 -7.72 6.14
C THR A 77 12.64 -8.15 7.36
N GLY A 78 12.61 -7.36 8.45
CA GLY A 78 13.52 -7.53 9.58
C GLY A 78 14.96 -7.04 9.30
N PHE A 79 15.23 -6.50 8.10
CA PHE A 79 16.55 -6.00 7.70
C PHE A 79 16.73 -4.54 8.16
N PRO A 80 17.62 -4.23 9.12
CA PRO A 80 17.70 -2.91 9.74
C PRO A 80 18.49 -1.91 8.87
N ILE A 81 17.86 -1.39 7.81
CA ILE A 81 18.50 -0.56 6.77
C ILE A 81 19.29 0.61 7.36
N ALA A 82 18.70 1.37 8.29
CA ALA A 82 19.36 2.54 8.88
C ALA A 82 20.61 2.15 9.71
N LYS A 83 20.55 1.03 10.44
CA LYS A 83 21.67 0.51 11.24
C LYS A 83 22.83 0.10 10.35
N PHE A 84 22.53 -0.58 9.24
CA PHE A 84 23.57 -1.02 8.30
C PHE A 84 24.12 0.14 7.50
N ALA A 85 23.27 1.06 7.02
CA ALA A 85 23.71 2.29 6.35
C ALA A 85 24.68 3.12 7.21
N ALA A 86 24.45 3.21 8.52
CA ALA A 86 25.37 3.89 9.43
C ALA A 86 26.74 3.20 9.54
N LYS A 87 26.80 1.87 9.47
CA LYS A 87 28.07 1.12 9.44
C LYS A 87 28.79 1.29 8.10
N LEU A 88 28.05 1.23 6.99
CA LEU A 88 28.61 1.48 5.65
C LEU A 88 29.24 2.87 5.56
N ALA A 89 28.60 3.88 6.14
CA ALA A 89 29.11 5.25 6.16
C ALA A 89 30.45 5.43 6.88
N VAL A 90 30.86 4.49 7.73
CA VAL A 90 32.17 4.49 8.40
C VAL A 90 33.13 3.44 7.83
N GLY A 91 32.87 2.96 6.61
CA GLY A 91 33.80 2.14 5.83
C GLY A 91 33.59 0.63 5.93
N TYR A 92 32.57 0.15 6.64
CA TYR A 92 32.24 -1.28 6.59
C TYR A 92 31.68 -1.67 5.22
N LEU A 93 31.90 -2.91 4.82
CA LEU A 93 31.26 -3.56 3.68
C LEU A 93 30.08 -4.42 4.14
N LEU A 94 29.12 -4.68 3.25
CA LEU A 94 27.94 -5.50 3.58
C LEU A 94 28.31 -6.94 4.02
N GLU A 95 29.42 -7.48 3.52
CA GLU A 95 29.94 -8.80 3.88
C GLU A 95 30.50 -8.87 5.31
N GLU A 96 30.98 -7.73 5.85
CA GLU A 96 31.54 -7.62 7.20
C GLU A 96 30.44 -7.44 8.26
N ILE A 97 29.23 -7.07 7.83
CA ILE A 97 28.10 -6.82 8.72
C ILE A 97 27.31 -8.12 8.88
N ARG A 98 27.29 -8.68 10.09
CA ARG A 98 26.39 -9.80 10.46
C ARG A 98 24.94 -9.31 10.44
N ASN A 99 24.05 -10.11 9.85
CA ASN A 99 22.61 -9.84 9.89
C ASN A 99 22.08 -9.92 11.33
N ASP A 100 21.03 -9.18 11.68
CA ASP A 100 20.47 -9.24 13.04
C ASP A 100 19.60 -10.49 13.26
N ILE A 101 18.96 -11.00 12.19
CA ILE A 101 18.10 -12.20 12.17
C ILE A 101 18.20 -12.81 10.76
N PRO A 102 18.81 -14.00 10.54
CA PRO A 102 19.12 -15.07 11.50
C PRO A 102 20.53 -15.04 12.15
N ARG A 103 21.28 -13.92 12.17
CA ARG A 103 22.66 -13.80 12.73
C ARG A 103 23.77 -14.62 12.10
N GLU A 104 23.42 -15.69 11.41
CA GLU A 104 24.37 -16.60 10.77
C GLU A 104 24.87 -16.06 9.43
N THR A 105 24.01 -15.34 8.70
CA THR A 105 24.32 -14.80 7.37
C THR A 105 24.88 -13.37 7.42
N PRO A 106 25.74 -12.98 6.47
CA PRO A 106 26.14 -11.58 6.29
C PRO A 106 24.96 -10.72 5.79
N ALA A 107 25.12 -9.40 5.80
CA ALA A 107 24.10 -8.45 5.34
C ALA A 107 24.07 -8.28 3.81
N CYS A 108 24.98 -8.91 3.06
CA CYS A 108 25.05 -8.87 1.59
C CYS A 108 24.08 -9.87 0.93
N PHE A 109 22.79 -9.74 1.21
CA PHE A 109 21.74 -10.57 0.61
C PHE A 109 20.45 -9.76 0.40
N GLU A 110 19.55 -10.29 -0.43
CA GLU A 110 18.20 -9.74 -0.59
C GLU A 110 17.21 -10.52 0.27
N PRO A 111 16.51 -9.88 1.22
CA PRO A 111 15.51 -10.56 2.04
C PRO A 111 14.39 -11.16 1.20
N THR A 112 14.06 -12.42 1.47
CA THR A 112 12.84 -13.07 0.98
C THR A 112 11.87 -13.21 2.15
N ILE A 113 10.59 -12.91 1.91
CA ILE A 113 9.52 -13.02 2.91
C ILE A 113 8.46 -13.98 2.43
N ASP A 114 7.90 -14.78 3.34
CA ASP A 114 6.86 -15.78 3.09
C ASP A 114 5.48 -15.31 3.57
N TYR A 115 5.31 -13.99 3.63
CA TYR A 115 4.11 -13.29 4.05
C TYR A 115 3.94 -12.00 3.25
N VAL A 116 2.75 -11.40 3.38
CA VAL A 116 2.38 -10.12 2.76
C VAL A 116 2.28 -9.05 3.84
N VAL A 117 2.95 -7.92 3.61
CA VAL A 117 2.88 -6.74 4.46
C VAL A 117 2.02 -5.69 3.77
N VAL A 118 0.99 -5.18 4.45
CA VAL A 118 0.15 -4.08 3.97
C VAL A 118 0.33 -2.87 4.88
N LYS A 119 0.60 -1.71 4.26
CA LYS A 119 0.58 -0.41 4.92
C LYS A 119 -0.65 0.36 4.49
N VAL A 120 -1.34 0.97 5.45
CA VAL A 120 -2.48 1.86 5.20
C VAL A 120 -2.25 3.21 5.91
N PRO A 121 -2.36 4.34 5.20
CA PRO A 121 -2.19 5.66 5.80
C PRO A 121 -3.35 6.05 6.73
N ARG A 122 -3.04 6.80 7.78
CA ARG A 122 -4.01 7.42 8.69
C ARG A 122 -4.10 8.92 8.40
N PHE A 123 -5.32 9.40 8.17
CA PHE A 123 -5.64 10.82 7.96
C PHE A 123 -6.31 11.41 9.19
N ALA A 124 -6.45 12.73 9.31
CA ALA A 124 -7.16 13.38 10.41
C ALA A 124 -7.97 14.60 9.93
N PHE A 125 -8.64 14.46 8.78
CA PHE A 125 -9.39 15.56 8.14
C PHE A 125 -10.53 16.10 9.00
N GLU A 126 -11.05 15.32 9.95
CA GLU A 126 -12.02 15.76 10.95
C GLU A 126 -11.53 16.95 11.79
N LYS A 127 -10.21 17.13 11.91
CA LYS A 127 -9.59 18.27 12.61
C LYS A 127 -9.42 19.50 11.71
N PHE A 128 -9.64 19.37 10.40
CA PHE A 128 -9.39 20.40 9.39
C PHE A 128 -10.57 20.51 8.40
N PRO A 129 -11.75 20.98 8.85
CA PRO A 129 -12.98 20.96 8.03
C PRO A 129 -12.91 21.79 6.75
N ASN A 130 -12.03 22.80 6.70
CA ASN A 130 -11.83 23.66 5.53
C ASN A 130 -10.72 23.16 4.59
N ALA A 131 -10.01 22.09 4.95
CA ALA A 131 -8.97 21.53 4.10
C ALA A 131 -9.59 20.64 3.03
N ASP A 132 -9.07 20.70 1.81
CA ASP A 132 -9.44 19.78 0.74
C ASP A 132 -8.98 18.35 1.09
N PRO A 133 -9.89 17.38 1.26
CA PRO A 133 -9.55 16.01 1.62
C PRO A 133 -9.09 15.15 0.43
N THR A 134 -9.09 15.69 -0.79
CA THR A 134 -8.68 14.97 -2.01
C THR A 134 -7.21 14.56 -1.94
N LEU A 135 -6.90 13.29 -2.15
CA LEU A 135 -5.51 12.83 -2.15
C LEU A 135 -4.87 13.10 -3.51
N ASN A 136 -3.66 13.65 -3.49
CA ASN A 136 -2.90 14.00 -4.68
C ASN A 136 -1.40 13.68 -4.44
N THR A 137 -0.51 14.31 -5.20
CA THR A 137 0.94 14.12 -5.07
C THR A 137 1.54 14.76 -3.81
N GLN A 138 0.81 15.64 -3.13
CA GLN A 138 1.19 16.19 -1.83
C GLN A 138 0.60 15.34 -0.70
N MET A 139 1.47 14.94 0.24
CA MET A 139 1.09 14.11 1.37
C MET A 139 0.21 14.87 2.38
N LYS A 140 -0.88 14.23 2.83
CA LYS A 140 -1.85 14.73 3.82
C LYS A 140 -2.06 13.77 4.99
N SER A 141 -1.55 12.54 4.93
CA SER A 141 -1.60 11.59 6.05
C SER A 141 -0.76 12.05 7.24
N VAL A 142 -1.22 11.72 8.45
CA VAL A 142 -0.58 12.05 9.73
C VAL A 142 0.13 10.86 10.37
N GLY A 143 -0.10 9.66 9.83
CA GLY A 143 0.50 8.42 10.31
C GLY A 143 0.20 7.26 9.37
N GLU A 144 0.57 6.05 9.78
CA GLU A 144 0.35 4.82 9.01
C GLU A 144 0.24 3.62 9.94
N ALA A 145 -0.60 2.65 9.57
CA ALA A 145 -0.66 1.33 10.18
C ALA A 145 0.00 0.32 9.24
N MET A 146 0.73 -0.64 9.80
CA MET A 146 1.33 -1.76 9.09
C MET A 146 0.81 -3.07 9.66
N ALA A 147 0.41 -4.00 8.79
CA ALA A 147 0.07 -5.35 9.20
C ALA A 147 0.79 -6.39 8.34
N ILE A 148 0.95 -7.58 8.92
CA ILE A 148 1.56 -8.75 8.28
C ILE A 148 0.51 -9.86 8.27
N GLY A 149 0.34 -10.54 7.14
CA GLY A 149 -0.54 -11.71 7.01
C GLY A 149 0.05 -12.71 6.01
N ARG A 150 -0.36 -13.98 6.09
CA ARG A 150 0.04 -15.02 5.13
C ARG A 150 -0.60 -14.83 3.76
N THR A 151 -1.66 -14.04 3.69
CA THR A 151 -2.33 -13.65 2.44
C THR A 151 -2.55 -12.14 2.40
N PHE A 152 -2.73 -11.59 1.20
CA PHE A 152 -3.11 -10.19 1.04
C PHE A 152 -4.42 -9.86 1.78
N LYS A 153 -5.44 -10.73 1.67
CA LYS A 153 -6.74 -10.53 2.34
C LYS A 153 -6.59 -10.39 3.85
N GLU A 154 -5.83 -11.29 4.47
CA GLU A 154 -5.56 -11.26 5.90
C GLU A 154 -4.82 -9.98 6.29
N SER A 155 -3.75 -9.65 5.57
CA SER A 155 -2.90 -8.49 5.84
C SER A 155 -3.67 -7.17 5.69
N LEU A 156 -4.50 -7.05 4.65
CA LEU A 156 -5.36 -5.89 4.41
C LEU A 156 -6.38 -5.70 5.54
N GLN A 157 -7.13 -6.74 5.89
CA GLN A 157 -8.14 -6.66 6.96
C GLN A 157 -7.51 -6.33 8.32
N LYS A 158 -6.31 -6.88 8.61
CA LYS A 158 -5.51 -6.54 9.80
C LYS A 158 -5.10 -5.07 9.79
N ALA A 159 -4.60 -4.56 8.66
CA ALA A 159 -4.19 -3.17 8.56
C ALA A 159 -5.37 -2.21 8.76
N LEU A 160 -6.51 -2.48 8.11
CA LEU A 160 -7.72 -1.64 8.21
C LEU A 160 -8.27 -1.56 9.63
N ARG A 161 -8.34 -2.68 10.36
CA ARG A 161 -8.84 -2.67 11.75
C ARG A 161 -7.88 -1.98 12.73
N SER A 162 -6.58 -1.98 12.43
CA SER A 162 -5.55 -1.31 13.24
C SER A 162 -5.39 0.18 12.94
N LEU A 163 -6.24 0.77 12.07
CA LEU A 163 -6.20 2.20 11.78
C LEU A 163 -6.75 3.09 12.90
N GLU A 164 -7.41 2.51 13.91
CA GLU A 164 -8.05 3.26 14.99
C GLU A 164 -9.02 4.35 14.47
N VAL A 165 -9.72 4.02 13.38
CA VAL A 165 -10.84 4.80 12.80
C VAL A 165 -12.20 4.21 13.19
N GLY A 166 -12.18 3.20 14.07
CA GLY A 166 -13.36 2.46 14.48
C GLY A 166 -13.93 1.56 13.40
N ARG A 167 -13.17 1.13 12.40
CA ARG A 167 -13.64 0.12 11.44
C ARG A 167 -13.03 -1.24 11.79
N SER A 168 -13.78 -2.33 11.60
CA SER A 168 -13.29 -3.70 11.90
C SER A 168 -12.57 -4.37 10.71
N GLY A 169 -12.55 -3.70 9.55
CA GLY A 169 -12.05 -4.22 8.28
C GLY A 169 -12.62 -3.37 7.14
N LEU A 170 -12.94 -3.98 6.00
CA LEU A 170 -13.65 -3.34 4.88
C LEU A 170 -15.10 -2.95 5.21
N GLY A 171 -15.73 -3.62 6.19
CA GLY A 171 -17.11 -3.44 6.62
C GLY A 171 -17.53 -4.56 7.58
N GLY A 172 -18.84 -4.77 7.74
CA GLY A 172 -19.39 -5.80 8.62
C GLY A 172 -19.33 -5.42 10.11
N ASP A 173 -19.11 -4.14 10.41
CA ASP A 173 -19.03 -3.60 11.76
C ASP A 173 -20.32 -2.93 12.24
N GLY A 174 -21.36 -2.90 11.40
CA GLY A 174 -22.66 -2.31 11.72
C GLY A 174 -22.62 -0.79 11.79
N LYS A 175 -21.51 -0.13 11.46
CA LYS A 175 -21.39 1.33 11.57
C LYS A 175 -21.88 2.02 10.30
N PRO A 176 -22.78 3.00 10.44
CA PRO A 176 -23.36 3.69 9.29
C PRO A 176 -22.33 4.54 8.54
N TRP A 177 -22.70 4.93 7.34
CA TRP A 177 -22.00 5.91 6.51
C TRP A 177 -22.86 7.16 6.40
N ARG A 178 -22.28 8.32 6.75
CA ARG A 178 -22.93 9.62 6.54
C ARG A 178 -22.38 10.24 5.27
N ILE A 179 -23.26 10.51 4.31
CA ILE A 179 -22.90 11.07 3.01
C ILE A 179 -23.81 12.26 2.76
N GLY A 180 -23.26 13.47 2.86
CA GLY A 180 -24.06 14.69 2.87
C GLY A 180 -25.03 14.69 4.07
N GLN A 181 -26.32 14.82 3.78
CA GLN A 181 -27.39 14.78 4.81
C GLN A 181 -27.92 13.37 5.06
N ASP A 182 -27.60 12.41 4.19
CA ASP A 182 -28.12 11.05 4.26
C ASP A 182 -27.27 10.16 5.17
N VAL A 183 -27.93 9.20 5.80
CA VAL A 183 -27.30 8.17 6.63
C VAL A 183 -27.70 6.81 6.06
N TYR A 184 -26.69 6.03 5.69
CA TYR A 184 -26.84 4.68 5.17
C TYR A 184 -26.30 3.68 6.21
N GLY A 185 -27.03 2.62 6.49
CA GLY A 185 -26.56 1.49 7.28
C GLY A 185 -25.34 0.82 6.62
N ASP A 186 -24.57 0.06 7.41
CA ASP A 186 -23.37 -0.64 6.93
C ASP A 186 -23.64 -1.60 5.76
N ARG A 187 -24.85 -2.19 5.75
CA ARG A 187 -25.29 -3.13 4.70
C ARG A 187 -26.21 -2.50 3.66
N ASP A 188 -26.56 -1.23 3.75
CA ASP A 188 -27.39 -0.57 2.73
C ASP A 188 -26.65 -0.49 1.39
N ILE A 189 -27.40 -0.57 0.29
CA ILE A 189 -26.85 -0.37 -1.05
C ILE A 189 -26.83 1.14 -1.33
N LEU A 190 -25.62 1.70 -1.42
CA LEU A 190 -25.44 3.11 -1.72
C LEU A 190 -25.80 3.43 -3.19
N PRO A 191 -26.27 4.65 -3.49
CA PRO A 191 -26.50 5.08 -4.87
C PRO A 191 -25.23 4.96 -5.73
N ARG A 192 -25.38 4.51 -6.98
CA ARG A 192 -24.24 4.31 -7.88
C ARG A 192 -23.48 5.60 -8.16
N GLU A 193 -24.14 6.78 -8.21
CA GLU A 193 -23.44 8.06 -8.40
C GLU A 193 -22.49 8.36 -7.23
N VAL A 194 -22.95 8.13 -6.00
CA VAL A 194 -22.16 8.35 -4.78
C VAL A 194 -20.91 7.46 -4.76
N ILE A 195 -21.09 6.17 -5.07
CA ILE A 195 -19.98 5.22 -5.17
C ILE A 195 -19.00 5.67 -6.26
N THR A 196 -19.51 6.01 -7.44
CA THR A 196 -18.70 6.44 -8.58
C THR A 196 -17.85 7.67 -8.23
N GLN A 197 -18.42 8.67 -7.56
CA GLN A 197 -17.69 9.86 -7.11
C GLN A 197 -16.57 9.50 -6.11
N LYS A 198 -16.90 8.69 -5.09
CA LYS A 198 -15.95 8.24 -4.07
C LYS A 198 -14.84 7.33 -4.62
N LEU A 199 -15.11 6.61 -5.70
CA LEU A 199 -14.12 5.80 -6.38
C LEU A 199 -13.29 6.60 -7.38
N SER A 200 -13.84 7.59 -8.07
CA SER A 200 -13.12 8.35 -9.09
C SER A 200 -12.10 9.32 -8.48
N VAL A 201 -12.47 9.99 -7.39
CA VAL A 201 -11.62 10.99 -6.73
C VAL A 201 -10.89 10.33 -5.56
N PRO A 202 -9.55 10.23 -5.57
CA PRO A 202 -8.81 9.65 -4.46
C PRO A 202 -9.10 10.37 -3.12
N ASN A 203 -9.47 9.59 -2.10
CA ASN A 203 -9.82 10.10 -0.77
C ASN A 203 -9.49 9.05 0.30
N ALA A 204 -9.49 9.47 1.57
CA ALA A 204 -9.14 8.61 2.71
C ALA A 204 -10.07 7.39 2.90
N GLU A 205 -11.30 7.46 2.42
CA GLU A 205 -12.32 6.42 2.62
C GLU A 205 -12.44 5.47 1.43
N ARG A 206 -11.75 5.75 0.31
CA ARG A 206 -11.91 5.07 -0.98
C ARG A 206 -11.83 3.55 -0.87
N VAL A 207 -10.96 3.01 0.00
CA VAL A 207 -10.80 1.57 0.21
C VAL A 207 -12.09 0.91 0.73
N PHE A 208 -12.86 1.59 1.58
CA PHE A 208 -14.12 1.07 2.10
C PHE A 208 -15.23 1.14 1.04
N PHE A 209 -15.18 2.14 0.15
CA PHE A 209 -16.12 2.27 -0.96
C PHE A 209 -15.92 1.21 -2.06
N LEU A 210 -14.78 0.50 -2.08
CA LEU A 210 -14.61 -0.69 -2.94
C LEU A 210 -15.59 -1.80 -2.54
N ARG A 211 -15.79 -2.03 -1.24
CA ARG A 211 -16.80 -2.99 -0.74
C ARG A 211 -18.20 -2.59 -1.20
N HIS A 212 -18.56 -1.32 -1.02
CA HIS A 212 -19.88 -0.82 -1.44
C HIS A 212 -20.11 -0.95 -2.94
N ALA A 213 -19.09 -0.69 -3.77
CA ALA A 213 -19.18 -0.90 -5.22
C ALA A 213 -19.46 -2.35 -5.58
N LEU A 214 -18.73 -3.29 -4.99
CA LEU A 214 -18.91 -4.73 -5.24
C LEU A 214 -20.31 -5.20 -4.82
N ARG A 215 -20.80 -4.75 -3.66
CA ARG A 215 -22.17 -5.05 -3.17
C ARG A 215 -23.25 -4.42 -4.04
N ALA A 216 -22.99 -3.26 -4.64
CA ALA A 216 -23.86 -2.59 -5.61
C ALA A 216 -23.75 -3.14 -7.05
N GLY A 217 -23.03 -4.25 -7.23
CA GLY A 217 -22.93 -4.95 -8.52
C GLY A 217 -21.98 -4.32 -9.53
N PHE A 218 -21.03 -3.46 -9.11
CA PHE A 218 -19.96 -3.03 -10.00
C PHE A 218 -19.04 -4.21 -10.34
N THR A 219 -18.65 -4.30 -11.60
CA THR A 219 -17.64 -5.24 -12.08
C THR A 219 -16.24 -4.78 -11.67
N ILE A 220 -15.28 -5.72 -11.67
CA ILE A 220 -13.87 -5.41 -11.42
C ILE A 220 -13.34 -4.40 -12.45
N ASP A 221 -13.77 -4.49 -13.70
CA ASP A 221 -13.36 -3.57 -14.76
C ASP A 221 -13.89 -2.15 -14.56
N GLU A 222 -15.17 -2.00 -14.19
CA GLU A 222 -15.73 -0.68 -13.84
C GLU A 222 -14.94 -0.05 -12.67
N ILE A 223 -14.65 -0.83 -11.62
CA ILE A 223 -13.86 -0.33 -10.48
C ILE A 223 -12.43 -0.01 -10.91
N PHE A 224 -11.80 -0.84 -11.74
CA PHE A 224 -10.48 -0.56 -12.30
C PHE A 224 -10.49 0.75 -13.10
N ASP A 225 -11.51 1.02 -13.90
CA ASP A 225 -11.54 2.22 -14.72
C ASP A 225 -11.71 3.50 -13.91
N LEU A 226 -12.49 3.44 -12.83
CA LEU A 226 -12.64 4.55 -11.89
C LEU A 226 -11.39 4.75 -11.02
N THR A 227 -10.70 3.66 -10.68
CA THR A 227 -9.68 3.70 -9.62
C THR A 227 -8.24 3.60 -10.08
N LYS A 228 -8.03 2.91 -11.21
CA LYS A 228 -6.77 2.38 -11.72
C LYS A 228 -6.03 1.47 -10.74
N ILE A 229 -6.70 0.99 -9.69
CA ILE A 229 -6.17 -0.03 -8.77
C ILE A 229 -6.13 -1.34 -9.53
N ASP A 230 -4.98 -2.02 -9.51
CA ASP A 230 -4.78 -3.26 -10.26
C ASP A 230 -5.87 -4.29 -9.96
N ARG A 231 -6.35 -4.95 -11.03
CA ARG A 231 -7.42 -5.95 -10.97
C ARG A 231 -7.12 -7.07 -9.99
N TRP A 232 -5.85 -7.44 -9.83
CA TRP A 232 -5.44 -8.44 -8.85
C TRP A 232 -5.92 -8.08 -7.44
N PHE A 233 -5.68 -6.84 -6.98
CA PHE A 233 -6.12 -6.39 -5.66
C PHE A 233 -7.64 -6.31 -5.57
N LEU A 234 -8.30 -5.85 -6.64
CA LEU A 234 -9.76 -5.75 -6.69
C LEU A 234 -10.42 -7.13 -6.60
N THR A 235 -9.89 -8.14 -7.29
CA THR A 235 -10.35 -9.53 -7.20
C THR A 235 -10.18 -10.07 -5.77
N GLN A 236 -9.03 -9.81 -5.13
CA GLN A 236 -8.83 -10.24 -3.74
C GLN A 236 -9.84 -9.60 -2.78
N ILE A 237 -10.17 -8.32 -2.99
CA ILE A 237 -11.19 -7.61 -2.20
C ILE A 237 -12.58 -8.18 -2.48
N LYS A 238 -12.89 -8.50 -3.75
CA LYS A 238 -14.15 -9.15 -4.13
C LYS A 238 -14.34 -10.46 -3.39
N GLU A 239 -13.33 -11.32 -3.34
CA GLU A 239 -13.43 -12.58 -2.60
C GLU A 239 -13.72 -12.38 -1.10
N ILE A 240 -13.24 -11.28 -0.48
CA ILE A 240 -13.61 -10.94 0.91
C ILE A 240 -15.10 -10.58 1.00
N VAL A 241 -15.58 -9.77 0.06
CA VAL A 241 -16.97 -9.30 0.02
C VAL A 241 -17.94 -10.44 -0.31
N ASP A 242 -17.58 -11.33 -1.24
CA ASP A 242 -18.37 -12.52 -1.56
C ASP A 242 -18.54 -13.41 -0.33
N PHE A 243 -17.46 -13.64 0.41
CA PHE A 243 -17.50 -14.41 1.66
C PHE A 243 -18.32 -13.73 2.75
N GLU A 244 -18.27 -12.40 2.84
CA GLU A 244 -19.16 -11.63 3.72
C GLU A 244 -20.65 -11.87 3.39
N GLU A 245 -21.01 -11.88 2.10
CA GLU A 245 -22.39 -12.14 1.66
C GLU A 245 -22.84 -13.59 1.90
N GLU A 246 -21.92 -14.56 1.88
CA GLU A 246 -22.21 -15.95 2.30
C GLU A 246 -22.52 -16.04 3.79
N LEU A 247 -21.70 -15.40 4.63
CA LEU A 247 -21.91 -15.37 6.08
C LEU A 247 -23.23 -14.69 6.44
N ALA A 248 -23.57 -13.59 5.77
CA ALA A 248 -24.80 -12.85 6.03
C ALA A 248 -26.08 -13.62 5.65
N LYS A 249 -26.02 -14.57 4.70
CA LYS A 249 -27.15 -15.45 4.36
C LYS A 249 -27.33 -16.60 5.36
N SER A 250 -26.26 -16.91 6.10
CA SER A 250 -26.21 -18.03 7.05
C SER A 250 -26.54 -17.60 8.49
N ALA A 251 -26.67 -16.29 8.74
CA ALA A 251 -27.06 -15.69 10.01
C ALA A 251 -28.58 -15.42 10.06
#